data_AF-A0A9D9IWE3-F1
#
_entry.id   AF-A0A9D9IWE3-F1
#
_cell.length_a   1.000
_cell.length_b   1.000
_cell.length_c   1.000
_cell.angle_alpha   90.00
_cell.angle_beta   90.00
_cell.angle_gamma   90.00
#
_symmetry.space_group_name_H-M   'P 1'
#
loop_
_entity.id
_entity.type
_entity.pdbx_description
1 polymer ?
#
loop_
_entity_poly.entity_id
_entity_poly.type
_entity_poly.pdbx_seq_one_letter_code
_entity_poly.pdbx_strand_id
1 'polypeptide(L)'
;MRKFLTVLLAVSLLLMAGGCDMFRRLAGRPTEKELETMRLELLMQQETEHRARIDSLKRVEKALSDSIAVLDSIRQLHGTILNPSEIGGLFTTRLDFRYYIVVGAFKSRSNAESLLSVVKEEGYAPVLISFRNGFSAIGITPADDLQSVLRSLKKVKEEAFCPEDVWILVNE
;
A
#
# COMPACT_ATOMS: atom_id res chain seq x y z
N MET A 1 -79.97 33.08 -11.81
CA MET A 1 -78.72 32.96 -12.61
C MET A 1 -77.49 33.59 -11.95
N ARG A 2 -77.54 34.81 -11.38
CA ARG A 2 -76.36 35.43 -10.69
C ARG A 2 -75.72 34.56 -9.60
N LYS A 3 -76.52 33.86 -8.76
CA LYS A 3 -76.03 33.00 -7.68
C LYS A 3 -75.31 31.73 -8.17
N PHE A 4 -75.69 31.19 -9.33
CA PHE A 4 -75.02 30.04 -9.93
C PHE A 4 -73.68 30.44 -10.54
N LEU A 5 -73.62 31.61 -11.19
CA LEU A 5 -72.38 32.15 -11.74
C LEU A 5 -71.35 32.43 -10.65
N THR A 6 -71.76 32.95 -9.48
CA THR A 6 -70.86 33.18 -8.35
C THR A 6 -70.31 31.89 -7.73
N VAL A 7 -71.11 30.82 -7.68
CA VAL A 7 -70.64 29.51 -7.18
C VAL A 7 -69.64 28.89 -8.14
N LEU A 8 -69.90 28.97 -9.45
CA LEU A 8 -69.01 28.42 -10.49
C LEU A 8 -67.66 29.16 -10.52
N LEU A 9 -67.68 30.48 -10.31
CA LEU A 9 -66.47 31.30 -10.23
C LEU A 9 -65.68 31.04 -8.94
N ALA A 10 -66.36 30.81 -7.81
CA ALA A 10 -65.71 30.42 -6.55
C ALA A 10 -65.05 29.03 -6.63
N VAL A 11 -65.72 28.06 -7.26
CA VAL A 11 -65.17 26.70 -7.47
C VAL A 11 -63.96 26.74 -8.42
N SER A 12 -64.02 27.53 -9.48
CA SER A 12 -62.88 27.77 -10.39
C SER A 12 -61.68 28.40 -9.65
N LEU A 13 -61.92 29.39 -8.79
CA LEU A 13 -60.87 30.06 -8.01
C LEU A 13 -60.23 29.12 -6.98
N LEU A 14 -61.02 28.23 -6.36
CA LEU A 14 -60.54 27.21 -5.42
C LEU A 14 -59.67 26.14 -6.09
N LEU A 15 -60.01 25.73 -7.31
CA LEU A 15 -59.22 24.78 -8.10
C LEU A 15 -57.88 25.37 -8.58
N MET A 16 -57.81 26.70 -8.74
CA MET A 16 -56.57 27.40 -9.10
C MET A 16 -55.68 27.69 -7.88
N ALA A 17 -56.26 27.81 -6.68
CA ALA A 17 -55.53 28.03 -5.43
C ALA A 17 -54.97 26.73 -4.82
N GLY A 18 -55.60 25.58 -5.09
CA GLY A 18 -55.11 24.24 -4.77
C GLY A 18 -54.59 23.53 -6.01
N GLY A 19 -53.37 23.86 -6.44
CA GLY A 19 -52.78 23.32 -7.67
C GLY A 19 -52.62 21.79 -7.70
N CYS A 20 -52.20 21.26 -8.86
CA CYS A 20 -51.97 19.84 -9.16
C CYS A 20 -51.20 19.04 -8.10
N ASP A 21 -50.44 19.69 -7.22
CA ASP A 21 -49.70 19.07 -6.13
C ASP A 21 -50.62 18.44 -5.06
N MET A 22 -51.80 19.04 -4.82
CA MET A 22 -52.79 18.45 -3.90
C MET A 22 -53.42 17.16 -4.48
N PHE A 23 -53.60 17.10 -5.80
CA PHE A 23 -54.05 15.88 -6.49
C PHE A 23 -52.96 14.80 -6.50
N ARG A 24 -51.69 15.16 -6.66
CA ARG A 24 -50.57 14.22 -6.56
C ARG A 24 -50.52 13.58 -5.17
N ARG A 25 -50.62 14.41 -4.13
CA ARG A 25 -50.66 13.95 -2.73
C ARG A 25 -51.86 13.02 -2.45
N LEU A 26 -53.04 13.35 -2.97
CA LEU A 26 -54.24 12.52 -2.82
C LEU A 26 -54.14 11.18 -3.59
N ALA A 27 -53.44 11.18 -4.72
CA ALA A 27 -53.17 9.99 -5.54
C ALA A 27 -51.94 9.19 -5.07
N GLY A 28 -51.35 9.52 -3.92
CA GLY A 28 -50.15 8.87 -3.39
C GLY A 28 -48.90 9.07 -4.24
N ARG A 29 -48.86 10.10 -5.08
CA ARG A 29 -47.72 10.44 -5.93
C ARG A 29 -46.88 11.55 -5.29
N PRO A 30 -45.54 11.54 -5.46
CA PRO A 30 -44.66 12.53 -4.87
C PRO A 30 -45.02 13.95 -5.32
N THR A 31 -44.99 14.87 -4.36
CA THR A 31 -45.10 16.30 -4.62
C THR A 31 -43.80 16.85 -5.19
N GLU A 32 -43.86 18.00 -5.87
CA GLU A 32 -42.68 18.60 -6.51
C GLU A 32 -41.52 18.86 -5.52
N LYS A 33 -41.85 19.26 -4.29
CA LYS A 33 -40.88 19.47 -3.22
C LYS A 33 -40.20 18.17 -2.76
N GLU A 34 -40.94 17.08 -2.68
CA GLU A 34 -40.41 15.75 -2.31
C GLU A 34 -39.50 15.19 -3.42
N LEU A 35 -39.80 15.51 -4.69
CA LEU A 35 -38.95 15.16 -5.83
C LEU A 35 -37.60 15.90 -5.79
N GLU A 36 -37.58 17.17 -5.40
CA GLU A 36 -36.34 17.94 -5.28
C GLU A 36 -35.46 17.45 -4.11
N THR A 37 -36.06 17.15 -2.96
CA THR A 37 -35.31 16.59 -1.82
C THR A 37 -34.73 15.22 -2.16
N MET A 38 -35.52 14.35 -2.81
CA MET A 38 -35.05 13.03 -3.23
C MET A 38 -33.91 13.13 -4.25
N ARG A 39 -33.96 14.10 -5.18
CA ARG A 39 -32.87 14.34 -6.14
C ARG A 39 -31.59 14.80 -5.45
N LEU A 40 -31.69 15.69 -4.46
CA LEU A 40 -30.53 16.14 -3.70
C LEU A 40 -29.90 15.00 -2.89
N GLU A 41 -30.72 14.14 -2.27
CA GLU A 41 -30.23 12.95 -1.55
C GLU A 41 -29.50 11.97 -2.49
N LEU A 42 -30.06 11.74 -3.69
CA LEU A 42 -29.42 10.88 -4.70
C LEU A 42 -28.09 11.45 -5.18
N LEU A 43 -28.00 12.77 -5.39
CA LEU A 43 -26.75 13.43 -5.77
C LEU A 43 -25.69 13.28 -4.67
N MET A 44 -26.06 13.49 -3.41
CA MET A 44 -25.15 13.30 -2.28
C MET A 44 -24.69 11.84 -2.17
N GLN A 45 -25.59 10.87 -2.36
CA GLN A 45 -25.22 9.45 -2.36
C GLN A 45 -24.23 9.14 -3.50
N GLN A 46 -24.52 9.58 -4.72
CA GLN A 46 -23.61 9.38 -5.86
C GLN A 46 -22.25 10.02 -5.63
N GLU A 47 -22.19 11.22 -5.07
CA GLU A 47 -20.93 11.89 -4.73
C GLU A 47 -20.12 11.09 -3.70
N THR A 48 -20.77 10.55 -2.67
CA THR A 48 -20.08 9.71 -1.66
C THR A 48 -19.54 8.41 -2.26
N GLU A 49 -20.32 7.75 -3.12
CA GLU A 49 -19.89 6.54 -3.83
C GLU A 49 -18.73 6.82 -4.79
N HIS A 50 -18.82 7.91 -5.55
CA HIS A 50 -17.75 8.36 -6.43
C HIS A 50 -16.48 8.70 -5.64
N ARG A 51 -16.61 9.37 -4.51
CA ARG A 51 -15.48 9.72 -3.65
C ARG A 51 -14.83 8.46 -3.06
N ALA A 52 -15.63 7.49 -2.62
CA ALA A 52 -15.13 6.20 -2.13
C ALA A 52 -14.39 5.43 -3.23
N ARG A 53 -14.92 5.44 -4.47
CA ARG A 53 -14.25 4.84 -5.63
C ARG A 53 -12.91 5.52 -5.90
N ILE A 54 -12.86 6.85 -5.93
CA ILE A 54 -11.61 7.59 -6.15
C ILE A 54 -10.59 7.32 -5.04
N ASP A 55 -11.03 7.27 -3.78
CA ASP A 55 -10.12 6.95 -2.66
C ASP A 55 -9.55 5.54 -2.79
N SER A 56 -10.37 4.56 -3.20
CA SER A 56 -9.89 3.20 -3.46
C SER A 56 -8.84 3.18 -4.58
N LEU A 57 -9.05 3.93 -5.66
CA LEU A 57 -8.10 4.03 -6.77
C LEU A 57 -6.79 4.71 -6.34
N LYS A 58 -6.86 5.79 -5.57
CA LYS A 58 -5.68 6.48 -5.04
C LYS A 58 -4.84 5.60 -4.11
N ARG A 59 -5.48 4.72 -3.31
CA ARG A 59 -4.76 3.75 -2.47
C ARG A 59 -3.97 2.76 -3.32
N VAL A 60 -4.57 2.25 -4.39
CA VAL A 60 -3.90 1.33 -5.33
C VAL A 60 -2.76 2.03 -6.05
N GLU A 61 -3.00 3.23 -6.58
CA GLU A 61 -1.98 4.04 -7.26
C GLU A 61 -0.80 4.34 -6.32
N LYS A 62 -1.07 4.70 -5.07
CA LYS A 62 -0.05 4.91 -4.05
C LYS A 62 0.76 3.64 -3.80
N ALA A 63 0.10 2.48 -3.63
CA ALA A 63 0.79 1.21 -3.42
C ALA A 63 1.69 0.81 -4.60
N LEU A 64 1.24 1.07 -5.84
CA LEU A 64 2.03 0.87 -7.06
C LEU A 64 3.21 1.83 -7.13
N SER A 65 2.99 3.11 -6.86
CA SER A 65 4.05 4.14 -6.82
C SER A 65 5.12 3.80 -5.77
N ASP A 66 4.69 3.38 -4.58
CA ASP A 66 5.60 2.96 -3.50
C ASP A 66 6.43 1.74 -3.92
N SER A 67 5.83 0.78 -4.64
CA SER A 67 6.53 -0.39 -5.17
C SER A 67 7.56 -0.03 -6.25
N ILE A 68 7.22 0.91 -7.14
CA ILE A 68 8.15 1.41 -8.17
C ILE A 68 9.33 2.14 -7.51
N ALA A 69 9.07 2.99 -6.51
CA ALA A 69 10.11 3.72 -5.79
C ALA A 69 11.09 2.78 -5.07
N VAL A 70 10.59 1.66 -4.54
CA VAL A 70 11.43 0.61 -3.94
C VAL A 70 12.32 -0.05 -5.00
N LEU A 71 11.76 -0.42 -6.15
CA LEU A 71 12.53 -1.02 -7.24
C LEU A 71 13.60 -0.07 -7.80
N ASP A 72 13.27 1.21 -7.93
CA ASP A 72 14.23 2.20 -8.40
C ASP A 72 15.34 2.45 -7.36
N SER A 73 15.00 2.43 -6.07
CA SER A 73 15.99 2.49 -4.98
C SER A 73 16.97 1.31 -5.02
N ILE A 74 16.51 0.10 -5.35
CA ILE A 74 17.39 -1.07 -5.53
C ILE A 74 18.37 -0.84 -6.67
N ARG A 75 17.87 -0.35 -7.82
CA ARG A 75 18.71 -0.06 -8.99
C ARG A 75 19.74 1.02 -8.68
N GLN A 76 19.33 2.10 -8.03
CA GLN A 76 20.22 3.21 -7.67
C GLN A 76 21.28 2.80 -6.64
N LEU A 77 20.94 1.92 -5.70
CA LEU A 77 21.87 1.44 -4.67
C LEU A 77 22.97 0.51 -5.21
N HIS A 78 22.92 0.13 -6.50
CA HIS A 78 23.78 -0.90 -7.10
C HIS A 78 23.79 -2.22 -6.29
N GLY A 79 22.77 -2.42 -5.45
CA GLY A 79 22.69 -3.56 -4.56
C GLY A 79 22.36 -4.78 -5.39
N THR A 80 23.32 -5.71 -5.49
CA THR A 80 23.04 -7.00 -6.14
C THR A 80 22.08 -7.75 -5.22
N ILE A 81 20.97 -8.25 -5.76
CA ILE A 81 20.05 -9.13 -5.05
C ILE A 81 20.30 -10.54 -5.57
N LEU A 82 20.66 -11.46 -4.69
CA LEU A 82 20.97 -12.84 -5.09
C LEU A 82 20.16 -13.84 -4.27
N ASN A 83 19.72 -14.90 -4.94
CA ASN A 83 19.06 -16.03 -4.30
C ASN A 83 20.11 -17.07 -3.87
N PRO A 84 19.96 -17.74 -2.71
CA PRO A 84 20.85 -18.82 -2.31
C PRO A 84 21.03 -19.86 -3.42
N SER A 85 19.97 -20.19 -4.16
CA SER A 85 19.99 -21.13 -5.28
C SER A 85 20.97 -20.76 -6.40
N GLU A 86 21.16 -19.46 -6.68
CA GLU A 86 22.11 -18.97 -7.68
C GLU A 86 23.57 -19.08 -7.20
N ILE A 87 23.78 -19.19 -5.88
CA ILE A 87 25.10 -19.26 -5.23
C ILE A 87 25.38 -20.69 -4.71
N GLY A 88 24.68 -21.68 -5.25
CA GLY A 88 24.90 -23.10 -4.93
C GLY A 88 24.05 -23.64 -3.77
N GLY A 89 23.14 -22.85 -3.22
CA GLY A 89 22.17 -23.24 -2.20
C GLY A 89 22.72 -23.23 -0.77
N LEU A 90 21.82 -23.25 0.21
CA LEU A 90 22.16 -23.31 1.63
C LEU A 90 22.60 -24.72 2.01
N PHE A 91 23.66 -24.82 2.83
CA PHE A 91 24.17 -26.11 3.30
C PHE A 91 23.35 -26.62 4.49
N THR A 92 23.35 -25.89 5.61
CA THR A 92 22.68 -26.29 6.87
C THR A 92 21.96 -25.14 7.56
N THR A 93 22.20 -23.90 7.17
CA THR A 93 21.59 -22.73 7.80
C THR A 93 20.13 -22.62 7.35
N ARG A 94 19.18 -22.83 8.28
CA ARG A 94 17.81 -22.33 8.09
C ARG A 94 17.82 -20.85 8.45
N LEU A 95 17.42 -20.04 7.48
CA LEU A 95 17.27 -18.61 7.66
C LEU A 95 15.82 -18.32 8.05
N ASP A 96 15.63 -17.63 9.17
CA ASP A 96 14.30 -17.36 9.75
C ASP A 96 13.58 -16.22 9.02
N PHE A 97 14.32 -15.36 8.32
CA PHE A 97 13.80 -14.18 7.65
C PHE A 97 13.96 -14.27 6.13
N ARG A 98 13.21 -13.45 5.41
CA ARG A 98 13.27 -13.44 3.93
C ARG A 98 14.51 -12.73 3.38
N TYR A 99 15.01 -11.69 4.03
CA TYR A 99 16.08 -10.84 3.50
C TYR A 99 17.22 -10.68 4.50
N TYR A 100 18.45 -10.75 4.00
CA TYR A 100 19.68 -10.49 4.76
C TYR A 100 20.62 -9.61 3.96
N ILE A 101 21.29 -8.66 4.60
CA ILE A 101 22.37 -7.89 3.97
C ILE A 101 23.67 -8.64 4.16
N VAL A 102 24.33 -9.00 3.07
CA VAL A 102 25.60 -9.72 3.08
C VAL A 102 26.75 -8.73 2.94
N VAL A 103 27.54 -8.62 4.01
CA VAL A 103 28.71 -7.72 4.10
C VAL A 103 30.03 -8.42 3.81
N GLY A 104 30.00 -9.71 3.47
CA GLY A 104 31.20 -10.44 3.06
C GLY A 104 30.92 -11.92 2.87
N ALA A 105 31.65 -12.54 1.93
CA ALA A 105 31.61 -13.97 1.66
C ALA A 105 33.02 -14.52 1.56
N PHE A 106 33.32 -15.55 2.34
CA PHE A 106 34.67 -16.09 2.50
C PHE A 106 34.71 -17.60 2.29
N LYS A 107 35.76 -18.08 1.64
CA LYS A 107 36.06 -19.52 1.57
C LYS A 107 36.66 -20.05 2.88
N SER A 108 37.41 -19.21 3.59
CA SER A 108 37.96 -19.53 4.91
C SER A 108 36.96 -19.15 6.00
N ARG A 109 36.57 -20.14 6.81
CA ARG A 109 35.68 -19.93 7.95
C ARG A 109 36.28 -18.99 9.00
N SER A 110 37.59 -19.06 9.23
CA SER A 110 38.27 -18.17 10.19
C SER A 110 38.14 -16.70 9.80
N ASN A 111 38.18 -16.37 8.49
CA ASN A 111 38.01 -15.00 8.04
C ASN A 111 36.57 -14.52 8.25
N ALA A 112 35.60 -15.39 7.99
CA ALA A 112 34.19 -15.10 8.25
C ALA A 112 33.96 -14.85 9.75
N GLU A 113 34.55 -15.65 10.63
CA GLU A 113 34.45 -15.50 12.08
C GLU A 113 35.10 -14.21 12.60
N SER A 114 36.22 -13.78 12.01
CA SER A 114 36.82 -12.48 12.31
C SER A 114 35.88 -11.33 11.96
N LEU A 115 35.29 -11.32 10.75
CA LEU A 115 34.33 -10.27 10.36
C LEU A 115 33.07 -10.33 11.24
N LEU A 116 32.59 -11.52 11.57
CA LEU A 116 31.45 -11.72 12.45
C LEU A 116 31.67 -11.09 13.83
N SER A 117 32.90 -11.13 14.34
CA SER A 117 33.25 -10.53 15.64
C SER A 117 33.27 -9.00 15.55
N VAL A 118 33.87 -8.43 14.50
CA VAL A 118 33.87 -6.97 14.24
C VAL A 118 32.44 -6.44 14.15
N VAL A 119 31.59 -7.10 13.37
CA VAL A 119 30.19 -6.68 13.16
C VAL A 119 29.38 -6.77 14.45
N LYS A 120 29.68 -7.72 15.35
CA LYS A 120 29.07 -7.79 16.69
C LYS A 120 29.52 -6.65 17.60
N GLU A 121 30.79 -6.27 17.53
CA GLU A 121 31.34 -5.15 18.32
C GLU A 121 30.71 -3.82 17.92
N GLU A 122 30.37 -3.66 16.64
CA GLU A 122 29.62 -2.51 16.10
C GLU A 122 28.10 -2.56 16.43
N GLY A 123 27.66 -3.54 17.21
CA GLY A 123 26.29 -3.61 17.74
C GLY A 123 25.26 -4.28 16.83
N TYR A 124 25.70 -4.92 15.74
CA TYR A 124 24.81 -5.69 14.87
C TYR A 124 24.68 -7.15 15.37
N ALA A 125 23.62 -7.82 14.92
CA ALA A 125 23.42 -9.25 15.14
C ALA A 125 23.73 -10.04 13.84
N PRO A 126 25.00 -10.37 13.57
CA PRO A 126 25.37 -11.12 12.38
C PRO A 126 25.02 -12.59 12.48
N VAL A 127 24.66 -13.15 11.33
CA VAL A 127 24.37 -14.57 11.11
C VAL A 127 25.39 -15.14 10.12
N LEU A 128 25.97 -16.29 10.46
CA LEU A 128 26.84 -17.03 9.57
C LEU A 128 26.00 -17.90 8.61
N ILE A 129 26.08 -17.62 7.32
CA ILE A 129 25.33 -18.30 6.27
C ILE A 129 26.28 -19.20 5.49
N SER A 130 26.11 -20.51 5.60
CA SER A 130 26.97 -21.47 4.91
C SER A 130 26.31 -21.97 3.62
N PHE A 131 27.00 -21.79 2.49
CA PHE A 131 26.57 -22.26 1.18
C PHE A 131 27.20 -23.61 0.84
N ARG A 132 26.53 -24.40 -0.01
CA ARG A 132 27.01 -25.74 -0.42
C ARG A 132 28.27 -25.68 -1.29
N ASN A 133 28.52 -24.54 -1.92
CA ASN A 133 29.75 -24.30 -2.71
C ASN A 133 31.01 -24.12 -1.83
N GLY A 134 30.88 -24.21 -0.51
CA GLY A 134 32.00 -24.09 0.45
C GLY A 134 32.31 -22.66 0.89
N PHE A 135 31.50 -21.67 0.49
CA PHE A 135 31.60 -20.30 0.99
C PHE A 135 30.75 -20.11 2.24
N SER A 136 31.23 -19.25 3.13
CA SER A 136 30.51 -18.77 4.31
C SER A 136 30.37 -17.25 4.23
N ALA A 137 29.13 -16.76 4.25
CA ALA A 137 28.82 -15.35 4.24
C ALA A 137 28.35 -14.85 5.60
N ILE A 138 28.55 -13.55 5.82
CA ILE A 138 28.07 -12.84 7.00
C ILE A 138 26.86 -12.01 6.61
N GLY A 139 25.69 -12.45 7.06
CA GLY A 139 24.43 -11.73 6.89
C GLY A 139 24.10 -10.88 8.12
N ILE A 140 23.61 -9.66 7.91
CA ILE A 140 23.15 -8.75 8.97
C ILE A 140 21.76 -8.20 8.66
N THR A 141 21.17 -7.54 9.67
CA THR A 141 19.87 -6.85 9.59
C THR A 141 18.79 -7.69 8.92
N PRO A 142 18.44 -8.86 9.50
CA PRO A 142 17.39 -9.70 8.94
C PRO A 142 16.04 -8.98 8.92
N ALA A 143 15.29 -9.09 7.83
CA ALA A 143 13.92 -8.61 7.76
C ALA A 143 13.08 -9.41 6.76
N ASP A 144 11.76 -9.32 6.89
CA ASP A 144 10.80 -9.94 5.96
C ASP A 144 10.31 -8.99 4.87
N ASP A 145 10.62 -7.70 5.01
CA ASP A 145 10.21 -6.64 4.10
C ASP A 145 11.42 -5.96 3.43
N LEU A 146 11.30 -5.78 2.11
CA LEU A 146 12.37 -5.21 1.30
C LEU A 146 12.64 -3.73 1.64
N GLN A 147 11.62 -2.99 2.08
CA GLN A 147 11.77 -1.57 2.43
C GLN A 147 12.67 -1.36 3.66
N SER A 148 12.47 -2.17 4.70
CA SER A 148 13.28 -2.16 5.92
C SER A 148 14.73 -2.54 5.62
N VAL A 149 14.94 -3.56 4.78
CA VAL A 149 16.30 -3.94 4.35
C VAL A 149 16.98 -2.83 3.56
N LEU A 150 16.30 -2.19 2.61
CA LEU A 150 16.91 -1.10 1.84
C LEU A 150 17.23 0.13 2.71
N ARG A 151 16.38 0.45 3.69
CA ARG A 151 16.67 1.50 4.66
C ARG A 151 17.88 1.14 5.52
N SER A 152 17.98 -0.13 5.93
CA SER A 152 19.11 -0.64 6.70
C SER A 152 20.40 -0.66 5.87
N LEU A 153 20.31 -1.01 4.59
CA LEU A 153 21.44 -1.03 3.66
C LEU A 153 22.09 0.35 3.52
N LYS A 154 21.29 1.42 3.46
CA LYS A 154 21.82 2.79 3.43
C LYS A 154 22.67 3.10 4.66
N LYS A 155 22.22 2.69 5.85
CA LYS A 155 22.96 2.88 7.10
C LYS A 155 24.23 2.02 7.14
N VAL A 156 24.09 0.73 6.81
CA VAL A 156 25.22 -0.21 6.77
C VAL A 156 26.31 0.27 5.82
N LYS A 157 25.97 0.86 4.67
CA LYS A 157 26.93 1.42 3.72
C LYS A 157 27.77 2.57 4.28
N GLU A 158 27.32 3.23 5.34
CA GLU A 158 28.07 4.30 6.02
C GLU A 158 29.05 3.74 7.06
N GLU A 159 28.95 2.45 7.40
CA GLU A 159 29.80 1.80 8.40
C GLU A 159 31.18 1.43 7.84
N ALA A 160 32.22 1.56 8.67
CA ALA A 160 33.61 1.32 8.27
C ALA A 160 33.90 -0.15 7.88
N PHE A 161 33.12 -1.10 8.40
CA PHE A 161 33.26 -2.52 8.08
C PHE A 161 32.56 -2.93 6.77
N CYS A 162 31.71 -2.06 6.20
CA CYS A 162 30.94 -2.40 5.01
C CYS A 162 31.82 -2.27 3.76
N PRO A 163 31.96 -3.34 2.96
CA PRO A 163 32.68 -3.25 1.70
C PRO A 163 31.82 -2.60 0.61
N GLU A 164 32.44 -2.22 -0.50
CA GLU A 164 31.75 -1.63 -1.65
C GLU A 164 30.78 -2.61 -2.33
N ASP A 165 31.09 -3.91 -2.32
CA ASP A 165 30.35 -4.98 -3.00
C ASP A 165 29.26 -5.64 -2.14
N VAL A 166 28.69 -4.89 -1.20
CA VAL A 166 27.56 -5.34 -0.37
C VAL A 166 26.34 -5.74 -1.21
N TRP A 167 25.69 -6.84 -0.85
CA TRP A 167 24.55 -7.39 -1.59
C TRP A 167 23.46 -7.91 -0.64
N ILE A 168 22.26 -8.14 -1.17
CA ILE A 168 21.12 -8.66 -0.39
C ILE A 168 20.88 -10.11 -0.78
N LEU A 169 20.85 -11.00 0.21
CA LEU A 169 20.41 -12.38 0.06
C LEU A 169 18.90 -12.46 0.24
N VAL A 170 18.21 -13.09 -0.72
CA VAL A 170 16.77 -13.38 -0.62
C VAL A 170 16.55 -14.86 -0.36
N ASN A 171 16.09 -15.19 0.83
CA ASN A 171 15.72 -16.54 1.23
C ASN A 171 14.28 -16.82 0.75
N GLU A 172 14.14 -17.55 -0.36
CA GLU A 172 12.85 -18.04 -0.90
C GLU A 172 12.67 -19.55 -0.71
#